data_AF-U3KAJ7-F1
#
_entry.id   AF-U3KAJ7-F1
#
_cell.length_a   1.000
_cell.length_b   1.000
_cell.length_c   1.000
_cell.angle_alpha   90.00
_cell.angle_beta   90.00
_cell.angle_gamma   90.00
#
_symmetry.space_group_name_H-M   'P 1'
#
loop_
_entity.id
_entity.type
_entity.pdbx_description
1 polymer ?
#
loop_
_entity_poly.entity_id
_entity_poly.type
_entity_poly.pdbx_seq_one_letter_code
_entity_poly.pdbx_strand_id
1 'polypeptide(L)'
;GIQTSQDARFYALSSRFEPFSNRDKTLVVQFTVKHEQNIDCGGGYVKLFPASLSQEDMHGDSEYNIMVVSTPFVFFFFNSKVHVIFNYKGKNVLINKDIRCKDDEFTHLYTLVVRPDNTYEVKIDNARVESGSLEEDWDFLPPKKIKDPEAKKPDDWDERAKIDDPEDTKPEVGRGLGGDCGSALMGFF
;
A
#
# COMPACT_ATOMS: atom_id res chain seq x y z
N GLY A 1 24.33 16.74 -3.70
CA GLY A 1 23.27 16.68 -2.68
C GLY A 1 23.76 15.90 -1.48
N ILE A 2 22.89 15.58 -0.53
CA ILE A 2 23.20 14.61 0.53
C ILE A 2 23.23 13.21 -0.10
N GLN A 3 24.25 12.42 0.21
CA GLN A 3 24.45 11.08 -0.33
C GLN A 3 24.86 10.12 0.79
N THR A 4 24.24 8.94 0.82
CA THR A 4 24.58 7.85 1.73
C THR A 4 25.84 7.14 1.25
N SER A 5 26.72 6.75 2.18
CA SER A 5 28.05 6.20 1.87
C SER A 5 28.31 4.80 2.43
N GLN A 6 27.41 4.27 3.28
CA GLN A 6 27.55 2.99 3.95
C GLN A 6 26.39 2.10 3.56
N ASP A 7 26.71 0.88 3.12
CA ASP A 7 25.72 -0.14 2.78
C ASP A 7 25.07 -0.70 4.05
N ALA A 8 23.81 -1.12 3.95
CA ALA A 8 23.04 -1.73 5.03
C ALA A 8 23.06 -0.92 6.35
N ARG A 9 22.86 0.40 6.23
CA ARG A 9 22.78 1.34 7.35
C ARG A 9 21.49 2.15 7.34
N PHE A 10 21.00 2.43 8.55
CA PHE A 10 19.95 3.43 8.74
C PHE A 10 20.57 4.83 8.78
N TYR A 11 19.89 5.77 8.12
CA TYR A 11 20.27 7.17 8.09
C TYR A 11 19.19 8.01 8.77
N ALA A 12 19.63 8.95 9.60
CA ALA A 12 18.79 9.91 10.30
C ALA A 12 19.44 11.29 10.18
N LEU A 13 18.86 12.14 9.33
CA LEU A 13 19.27 13.53 9.17
C LEU A 13 18.01 14.40 9.10
N SER A 14 18.00 15.49 9.85
CA SER A 14 16.88 16.44 9.88
C SER A 14 17.36 17.87 9.76
N SER A 15 16.50 18.74 9.24
CA SER A 15 16.72 20.18 9.19
C SER A 15 15.48 20.89 9.70
N ARG A 16 15.67 21.83 10.63
CA ARG A 16 14.59 22.61 11.23
C ARG A 16 14.36 23.87 10.40
N PHE A 17 13.10 24.26 10.30
CA PHE A 17 12.65 25.50 9.67
C PHE A 17 11.60 26.17 10.57
N GLU A 18 11.22 27.41 10.24
CA GLU A 18 10.22 28.15 10.99
C GLU A 18 8.90 27.37 11.08
N PRO A 19 8.37 27.10 12.29
CA PRO A 19 7.13 26.36 12.45
C PRO A 19 5.96 27.04 11.73
N PHE A 20 5.19 26.27 10.97
CA PHE A 20 4.01 26.75 10.28
C PHE A 20 2.88 25.72 10.32
N SER A 21 1.68 26.15 9.93
CA SER A 21 0.52 25.28 9.73
C SER A 21 0.00 25.42 8.31
N ASN A 22 -0.44 24.30 7.72
CA ASN A 22 -1.13 24.26 6.43
C ASN A 22 -2.66 24.40 6.58
N ARG A 23 -3.17 24.75 7.77
CA ARG A 23 -4.61 25.01 7.94
C ARG A 23 -5.08 26.07 6.94
N ASP A 24 -6.15 25.76 6.22
CA ASP A 24 -6.76 26.60 5.19
C ASP A 24 -5.81 27.01 4.04
N LYS A 25 -4.69 26.28 3.87
CA LYS A 25 -3.65 26.56 2.87
C LYS A 25 -3.18 25.29 2.18
N THR A 26 -2.74 25.42 0.94
CA THR A 26 -2.11 24.32 0.22
C THR A 26 -0.70 24.06 0.75
N LEU A 27 -0.41 22.82 1.13
CA LEU A 27 0.94 22.33 1.42
C LEU A 27 1.54 21.73 0.14
N VAL A 28 2.78 22.10 -0.16
CA VAL A 28 3.57 21.50 -1.25
C VAL A 28 4.89 21.01 -0.68
N VAL A 29 5.17 19.72 -0.86
CA VAL A 29 6.44 19.08 -0.48
C VAL A 29 7.09 18.57 -1.74
N GLN A 30 8.29 19.05 -2.05
CA GLN A 30 8.98 18.70 -3.29
C GLN A 30 10.45 18.40 -2.99
N PHE A 31 10.96 17.29 -3.52
CA PHE A 31 12.35 16.89 -3.37
C PHE A 31 12.79 16.04 -4.56
N THR A 32 14.11 15.96 -4.77
CA THR A 32 14.70 15.12 -5.81
C THR A 32 15.45 13.95 -5.18
N VAL A 33 15.32 12.77 -5.76
CA VAL A 33 16.07 11.57 -5.38
C VAL A 33 16.75 11.02 -6.63
N LYS A 34 17.99 10.55 -6.47
CA LYS A 34 18.75 9.85 -7.50
C LYS A 34 19.35 8.60 -6.88
N HIS A 35 19.07 7.44 -7.47
CA HIS A 35 19.61 6.15 -7.03
C HIS A 35 20.68 5.67 -8.01
N GLU A 36 21.84 6.33 -8.02
CA GLU A 36 22.91 6.05 -9.00
C GLU A 36 23.66 4.74 -8.76
N GLN A 37 23.49 4.15 -7.58
CA GLN A 37 24.15 2.91 -7.16
C GLN A 37 23.40 1.64 -7.58
N ASN A 38 22.39 1.75 -8.45
CA ASN A 38 21.51 0.65 -8.85
C ASN A 38 20.98 -0.14 -7.62
N ILE A 39 20.29 0.58 -6.74
CA ILE A 39 19.85 0.08 -5.44
C ILE A 39 18.82 -1.05 -5.59
N ASP A 40 19.01 -2.14 -4.86
CA ASP A 40 18.11 -3.30 -4.82
C ASP A 40 17.03 -3.16 -3.73
N CYS A 41 17.41 -2.62 -2.57
CA CYS A 41 16.55 -2.40 -1.42
C CYS A 41 16.98 -1.13 -0.65
N GLY A 42 16.13 -0.10 -0.68
CA GLY A 42 16.32 1.08 0.16
C GLY A 42 15.23 2.11 -0.03
N GLY A 43 15.04 2.98 0.97
CA GLY A 43 14.03 4.02 0.94
C GLY A 43 14.64 5.40 0.67
N GLY A 44 14.15 6.10 -0.35
CA GLY A 44 14.35 7.53 -0.55
C GLY A 44 13.14 8.30 -0.03
N TYR A 45 13.14 8.71 1.24
CA TYR A 45 11.97 9.35 1.84
C TYR A 45 12.28 10.56 2.70
N VAL A 46 11.28 11.44 2.79
CA VAL A 46 11.27 12.58 3.70
C VAL A 46 10.13 12.44 4.70
N LYS A 47 10.37 12.84 5.95
CA LYS A 47 9.35 12.94 7.00
C LYS A 47 9.21 14.41 7.40
N LEU A 48 7.98 14.89 7.51
CA LEU A 48 7.65 16.17 8.11
C LEU A 48 7.26 15.96 9.56
N PHE A 49 8.03 16.54 10.47
CA PHE A 49 7.85 16.38 11.91
C PHE A 49 7.11 17.58 12.53
N PRO A 50 6.42 17.40 13.67
CA PRO A 50 5.94 18.51 14.47
C PRO A 50 7.10 19.29 15.09
N ALA A 51 6.83 20.55 15.50
CA ALA A 51 7.84 21.43 16.10
C ALA A 51 8.42 20.89 17.43
N SER A 52 7.74 19.94 18.06
CA SER A 52 8.13 19.28 19.31
C SER A 52 9.21 18.21 19.15
N LEU A 53 9.62 17.85 17.92
CA LEU A 53 10.65 16.83 17.69
C LEU A 53 11.99 17.25 18.32
N SER A 54 12.58 16.35 19.12
CA SER A 54 14.01 16.36 19.46
C SER A 54 14.81 15.83 18.26
N GLN A 55 15.64 16.66 17.64
CA GLN A 55 16.44 16.24 16.48
C GLN A 55 17.57 15.30 16.89
N GLU A 56 18.06 15.41 18.13
CA GLU A 56 19.11 14.56 18.70
C GLU A 56 18.64 13.12 18.92
N ASP A 57 17.36 12.94 19.23
CA ASP A 57 16.74 11.62 19.47
C ASP A 57 15.89 11.13 18.29
N MET A 58 16.10 11.68 17.08
CA MET A 58 15.31 11.32 15.92
C MET A 58 15.63 9.90 15.44
N HIS A 59 14.59 9.07 15.31
CA HIS A 59 14.69 7.68 14.89
C HIS A 59 13.47 7.22 14.06
N GLY A 60 13.43 5.94 13.69
CA GLY A 60 12.37 5.35 12.86
C GLY A 60 10.95 5.55 13.42
N ASP A 61 10.82 5.46 14.74
CA ASP A 61 9.53 5.50 15.47
C ASP A 61 9.14 6.92 15.94
N SER A 62 9.94 7.94 15.63
CA SER A 62 9.62 9.32 15.98
C SER A 62 8.32 9.73 15.31
N GLU A 63 7.40 10.32 16.07
CA GLU A 63 6.11 10.79 15.56
C GLU A 63 6.31 11.85 14.46
N TYR A 64 5.74 11.60 13.28
CA TYR A 64 5.77 12.49 12.13
C TYR A 64 4.35 12.82 11.69
N ASN A 65 4.16 13.98 11.06
CA ASN A 65 2.86 14.39 10.50
C ASN A 65 2.61 13.74 9.14
N ILE A 66 3.62 13.79 8.26
CA ILE A 66 3.53 13.30 6.87
C ILE A 66 4.85 12.60 6.52
N MET A 67 4.76 11.47 5.83
CA MET A 67 5.92 10.82 5.22
C MET A 67 5.64 10.59 3.72
N VAL A 68 6.60 10.98 2.89
CA VAL A 68 6.58 10.72 1.44
C VAL A 68 7.78 9.84 1.12
N VAL A 69 7.52 8.64 0.63
CA VAL A 69 8.52 7.61 0.38
C VAL A 69 8.59 7.27 -1.09
N SER A 70 9.79 7.29 -1.64
CA SER A 70 10.16 6.68 -2.92
C SER A 70 11.00 5.46 -2.59
N THR A 71 10.41 4.27 -2.60
CA THR A 71 11.15 3.01 -2.39
C THR A 71 11.34 2.31 -3.72
N PRO A 72 12.53 2.37 -4.35
CA PRO A 72 12.92 1.35 -5.29
C PRO A 72 13.01 0.01 -4.53
N PHE A 73 12.11 -0.91 -4.86
CA PHE A 73 12.16 -2.28 -4.38
C PHE A 73 12.15 -3.19 -5.62
N VAL A 74 13.30 -3.79 -5.90
CA VAL A 74 13.55 -4.50 -7.17
C VAL A 74 13.52 -6.03 -6.99
N PHE A 75 13.29 -6.54 -5.77
CA PHE A 75 13.36 -7.98 -5.51
C PHE A 75 11.98 -8.67 -5.36
N PHE A 76 11.74 -9.73 -6.15
CA PHE A 76 10.66 -10.72 -6.03
C PHE A 76 9.22 -10.18 -5.80
N PHE A 77 8.43 -10.08 -6.87
CA PHE A 77 6.95 -9.91 -6.90
C PHE A 77 6.34 -8.70 -6.17
N PHE A 78 7.12 -7.88 -5.47
CA PHE A 78 6.67 -6.63 -4.86
C PHE A 78 7.01 -5.44 -5.76
N ASN A 79 6.01 -4.62 -6.09
CA ASN A 79 6.21 -3.44 -6.93
C ASN A 79 6.93 -2.32 -6.15
N SER A 80 7.79 -1.56 -6.83
CA SER A 80 8.34 -0.30 -6.33
C SER A 80 7.22 0.74 -6.21
N LYS A 81 6.95 1.20 -4.99
CA LYS A 81 5.80 2.09 -4.70
C LYS A 81 6.24 3.41 -4.07
N VAL A 82 5.51 4.46 -4.44
CA VAL A 82 5.51 5.72 -3.70
C VAL A 82 4.54 5.59 -2.55
N HIS A 83 5.01 5.65 -1.30
CA HIS A 83 4.13 5.70 -0.14
C HIS A 83 3.88 7.15 0.25
N VAL A 84 2.60 7.49 0.46
CA VAL A 84 2.20 8.74 1.08
C VAL A 84 1.43 8.40 2.35
N ILE A 85 1.99 8.79 3.49
CA ILE A 85 1.49 8.40 4.80
C ILE A 85 1.15 9.65 5.59
N PHE A 86 -0.07 9.69 6.12
CA PHE A 86 -0.53 10.74 7.01
C PHE A 86 -0.68 10.20 8.43
N ASN A 87 -0.25 10.96 9.43
CA ASN A 87 -0.61 10.68 10.80
C ASN A 87 -2.00 11.26 11.08
N TYR A 88 -2.93 10.38 11.45
CA TYR A 88 -4.29 10.76 11.83
C TYR A 88 -4.71 9.98 13.08
N LYS A 89 -5.09 10.73 14.13
CA LYS A 89 -5.49 10.16 15.44
C LYS A 89 -4.44 9.19 16.01
N GLY A 90 -3.16 9.54 15.90
CA GLY A 90 -2.05 8.74 16.41
C GLY A 90 -1.74 7.48 15.60
N LYS A 91 -2.36 7.31 14.43
CA LYS A 91 -2.08 6.20 13.50
C LYS A 91 -1.51 6.74 12.20
N ASN A 92 -0.48 6.05 11.69
CA ASN A 92 0.09 6.31 10.38
C ASN A 92 -0.74 5.55 9.34
N VAL A 93 -1.54 6.29 8.55
CA VAL A 93 -2.45 5.72 7.53
C VAL A 93 -1.78 5.84 6.17
N LEU A 94 -1.64 4.70 5.48
CA LEU A 94 -1.03 4.60 4.17
C LEU A 94 -2.06 4.88 3.07
N ILE A 95 -1.60 5.40 1.94
CA ILE A 95 -2.42 5.54 0.74
C ILE A 95 -2.83 4.16 0.22
N ASN A 96 -4.09 4.02 -0.18
CA ASN A 96 -4.66 2.79 -0.74
C ASN A 96 -4.30 2.59 -2.23
N LYS A 97 -3.84 3.65 -2.90
CA LYS A 97 -3.45 3.66 -4.31
C LYS A 97 -2.06 3.08 -4.52
N ASP A 98 -1.89 2.37 -5.63
CA ASP A 98 -0.60 1.84 -6.06
C ASP A 98 0.08 2.84 -7.02
N ILE A 99 0.95 3.69 -6.46
CA ILE A 99 1.71 4.68 -7.24
C ILE A 99 3.08 4.10 -7.56
N ARG A 100 3.36 3.85 -8.84
CA ARG A 100 4.66 3.29 -9.26
C ARG A 100 5.80 4.30 -9.05
N CYS A 101 6.84 3.85 -8.34
CA CYS A 101 8.08 4.57 -8.16
C CYS A 101 9.01 4.42 -9.39
N LYS A 102 9.93 5.37 -9.56
CA LYS A 102 11.02 5.26 -10.55
C LYS A 102 12.15 4.42 -9.99
N ASP A 103 12.67 3.53 -10.82
CA ASP A 103 13.65 2.48 -10.48
C ASP A 103 14.93 2.58 -11.33
N ASP A 104 15.12 3.67 -12.08
CA ASP A 104 16.33 3.93 -12.85
C ASP A 104 17.37 4.75 -12.07
N GLU A 105 18.56 4.92 -12.65
CA GLU A 105 19.71 5.59 -12.03
C GLU A 105 19.68 7.13 -12.16
N PHE A 106 18.63 7.69 -12.77
CA PHE A 106 18.50 9.12 -13.00
C PHE A 106 17.88 9.84 -11.79
N THR A 107 17.98 11.17 -11.85
CA THR A 107 17.37 12.03 -10.84
C THR A 107 15.91 12.20 -11.14
N HIS A 108 15.05 11.87 -10.17
CA HIS A 108 13.61 12.08 -10.27
C HIS A 108 13.11 13.11 -9.25
N LEU A 109 12.14 13.90 -9.67
CA LEU A 109 11.49 14.92 -8.85
C LEU A 109 10.16 14.40 -8.31
N TYR A 110 10.03 14.30 -7.00
CA TYR A 110 8.79 13.89 -6.33
C TYR A 110 8.12 15.11 -5.72
N THR A 111 6.82 15.27 -5.99
CA THR A 111 6.00 16.37 -5.44
C THR A 111 4.72 15.83 -4.85
N LEU A 112 4.44 16.18 -3.61
CA LEU A 112 3.14 16.01 -2.96
C LEU A 112 2.49 17.39 -2.78
N VAL A 113 1.25 17.52 -3.25
CA VAL A 113 0.40 18.68 -3.02
C VAL A 113 -0.80 18.24 -2.19
N VAL A 114 -1.07 18.94 -1.09
CA VAL A 114 -2.23 18.71 -0.22
C VAL A 114 -3.01 20.01 -0.10
N ARG A 115 -4.28 20.01 -0.47
CA ARG A 115 -5.13 21.20 -0.54
C ARG A 115 -6.10 21.26 0.65
N PRO A 116 -6.60 22.46 1.00
CA PRO A 116 -7.54 22.63 2.12
C PRO A 116 -8.94 22.06 1.85
N ASP A 117 -9.25 21.70 0.61
CA ASP A 117 -10.51 21.05 0.20
C ASP A 117 -10.49 19.51 0.34
N ASN A 118 -9.56 18.99 1.14
CA ASN A 118 -9.29 17.55 1.31
C ASN A 118 -8.89 16.82 0.02
N THR A 119 -8.33 17.51 -0.98
CA THR A 119 -7.75 16.87 -2.16
C THR A 119 -6.23 16.81 -2.10
N TYR A 120 -5.66 15.86 -2.83
CA TYR A 120 -4.21 15.71 -2.98
C TYR A 120 -3.81 15.48 -4.43
N GLU A 121 -2.53 15.70 -4.72
CA GLU A 121 -1.92 15.39 -5.99
C GLU A 121 -0.48 14.92 -5.78
N VAL A 122 -0.09 13.85 -6.48
CA VAL A 122 1.28 13.36 -6.54
C VAL A 122 1.82 13.56 -7.95
N LYS A 123 3.00 14.17 -8.04
CA LYS A 123 3.72 14.35 -9.30
C LYS A 123 5.09 13.68 -9.25
N ILE A 124 5.47 13.08 -10.37
CA ILE A 124 6.81 12.59 -10.64
C ILE A 124 7.31 13.30 -11.88
N ASP A 125 8.47 13.94 -11.80
CA ASP A 125 9.09 14.70 -12.90
C ASP A 125 8.16 15.78 -13.47
N ASN A 126 7.47 16.49 -12.57
CA ASN A 126 6.42 17.48 -12.86
C ASN A 126 5.16 16.94 -13.58
N ALA A 127 5.12 15.65 -13.92
CA ALA A 127 3.93 15.01 -14.47
C ALA A 127 3.04 14.50 -13.32
N ARG A 128 1.74 14.81 -13.40
CA ARG A 128 0.76 14.27 -12.44
C ARG A 128 0.61 12.76 -12.66
N VAL A 129 0.92 11.99 -11.63
CA VAL A 129 0.80 10.51 -11.65
C VAL A 129 -0.40 10.01 -10.85
N GLU A 130 -0.84 10.76 -9.83
CA GLU A 130 -2.01 10.42 -9.03
C GLU A 130 -2.68 11.69 -8.48
N SER A 131 -4.00 11.64 -8.29
CA SER A 131 -4.78 12.70 -7.65
C SER A 131 -6.14 12.18 -7.20
N GLY A 132 -6.62 12.69 -6.06
CA GLY A 132 -7.93 12.29 -5.54
C GLY A 132 -8.30 13.05 -4.28
N SER A 133 -9.23 12.48 -3.53
CA SER A 133 -9.61 12.99 -2.21
C SER A 133 -8.96 12.16 -1.11
N LEU A 134 -8.57 12.83 -0.02
CA LEU A 134 -7.99 12.21 1.16
C LEU A 134 -8.93 11.19 1.82
N GLU A 135 -10.25 11.42 1.75
CA GLU A 135 -11.26 10.56 2.36
C GLU A 135 -11.52 9.25 1.60
N GLU A 136 -11.22 9.21 0.31
CA GLU A 136 -11.42 8.04 -0.54
C GLU A 136 -10.16 7.18 -0.64
N ASP A 137 -8.99 7.82 -0.64
CA ASP A 137 -7.72 7.16 -0.90
C ASP A 137 -6.94 6.79 0.38
N TRP A 138 -7.48 7.13 1.56
CA TRP A 138 -6.99 6.70 2.88
C TRP A 138 -8.13 6.29 3.80
N ASP A 139 -7.87 5.30 4.65
CA ASP A 139 -8.82 4.81 5.66
C ASP A 139 -8.80 5.66 6.94
N PHE A 140 -9.04 6.98 6.81
CA PHE A 140 -9.11 7.88 7.97
C PHE A 140 -10.38 7.69 8.79
N LEU A 141 -11.48 7.36 8.12
CA LEU A 141 -12.82 7.28 8.67
C LEU A 141 -13.32 5.83 8.69
N PRO A 142 -14.21 5.47 9.63
CA PRO A 142 -14.92 4.21 9.56
C PRO A 142 -15.66 4.04 8.23
N PRO A 143 -15.91 2.79 7.79
CA PRO A 143 -16.62 2.54 6.54
C PRO A 143 -17.96 3.28 6.49
N LYS A 144 -18.23 3.98 5.38
CA LYS A 144 -19.51 4.69 5.16
C LYS A 144 -20.73 3.75 5.20
N LYS A 145 -20.52 2.45 4.95
CA LYS A 145 -21.55 1.40 5.01
C LYS A 145 -21.03 0.24 5.86
N ILE A 146 -21.75 -0.07 6.93
CA ILE A 146 -21.58 -1.30 7.71
C ILE A 146 -22.60 -2.33 7.23
N LYS A 147 -22.20 -3.60 7.13
CA LYS A 147 -23.17 -4.70 6.94
C LYS A 147 -24.03 -4.77 8.20
N ASP A 148 -25.33 -5.02 8.04
CA ASP A 148 -26.24 -5.16 9.17
C ASP A 148 -25.80 -6.35 10.04
N PRO A 149 -25.43 -6.12 11.32
CA PRO A 149 -24.98 -7.18 12.22
C PRO A 149 -26.08 -8.21 12.54
N GLU A 150 -27.35 -7.86 12.37
CA GLU A 150 -28.49 -8.76 12.60
C GLU A 150 -28.93 -9.51 11.34
N ALA A 151 -28.31 -9.22 10.18
CA ALA A 151 -28.62 -9.92 8.94
C ALA A 151 -28.11 -11.36 8.98
N LYS A 152 -29.01 -12.28 9.31
CA LYS A 152 -28.81 -13.71 9.12
C LYS A 152 -29.21 -14.10 7.70
N LYS A 153 -28.39 -14.92 7.06
CA LYS A 153 -28.75 -15.60 5.82
C LYS A 153 -30.07 -16.35 6.07
N PRO A 154 -31.12 -16.17 5.24
CA PRO A 154 -32.36 -16.93 5.39
C PRO A 154 -32.08 -18.44 5.35
N ASP A 155 -32.81 -19.23 6.14
CA ASP A 155 -32.63 -20.69 6.17
C ASP A 155 -32.93 -21.34 4.81
N ASP A 156 -33.72 -20.67 3.96
CA ASP A 156 -34.11 -21.10 2.61
C ASP A 156 -33.18 -20.59 1.50
N TRP A 157 -32.00 -20.10 1.86
CA TRP A 157 -31.06 -19.52 0.89
C TRP A 157 -30.22 -20.61 0.22
N ASP A 158 -30.63 -20.99 -0.98
CA ASP A 158 -29.96 -21.97 -1.83
C ASP A 158 -28.69 -21.38 -2.49
N GLU A 159 -27.52 -21.88 -2.12
CA GLU A 159 -26.22 -21.49 -2.71
C GLU A 159 -25.78 -22.42 -3.86
N ARG A 160 -26.59 -23.41 -4.23
CA ARG A 160 -26.22 -24.38 -5.25
C ARG A 160 -26.32 -23.74 -6.62
N ALA A 161 -25.15 -23.52 -7.25
CA ALA A 161 -25.07 -23.01 -8.63
C ALA A 161 -25.65 -23.97 -9.68
N LYS A 162 -25.83 -25.25 -9.32
CA LYS A 162 -26.49 -26.28 -10.12
C LYS A 162 -27.37 -27.10 -9.19
N ILE A 163 -28.62 -27.34 -9.61
CA ILE A 163 -29.57 -28.20 -8.92
C ILE A 163 -29.67 -29.48 -9.75
N ASP A 164 -29.64 -30.64 -9.09
CA ASP A 164 -29.86 -31.92 -9.75
C ASP A 164 -31.29 -31.98 -10.29
N ASP A 165 -31.45 -32.47 -11.51
CA ASP A 165 -32.75 -32.55 -12.18
C ASP A 165 -33.66 -33.51 -11.39
N PRO A 166 -34.80 -33.06 -10.85
CA PRO A 166 -35.69 -33.89 -10.04
C PRO A 166 -36.34 -35.04 -10.83
N GLU A 167 -36.31 -35.00 -12.17
CA GLU A 167 -36.80 -36.08 -13.04
C GLU A 167 -35.70 -37.10 -13.41
N ASP A 168 -34.44 -36.89 -12.98
CA ASP A 168 -33.34 -37.81 -13.27
C ASP A 168 -33.42 -39.04 -12.36
N THR A 169 -33.64 -40.20 -12.95
CA THR A 169 -33.66 -41.48 -12.23
C THR A 169 -32.43 -42.29 -12.58
N LYS A 170 -31.73 -42.77 -11.55
CA LYS A 170 -30.53 -43.61 -11.69
C LYS A 170 -30.82 -44.78 -12.66
N PRO A 171 -30.14 -44.88 -13.80
CA PRO A 171 -30.41 -45.96 -14.75
C PRO A 171 -30.08 -47.32 -14.11
N GLU A 172 -30.91 -48.32 -14.38
CA GLU A 172 -30.71 -49.67 -13.87
C GLU A 172 -29.36 -50.25 -14.32
N VAL A 173 -28.68 -50.86 -13.36
CA VAL A 173 -27.34 -51.44 -13.43
C VAL A 173 -27.20 -52.37 -14.65
N GLY A 174 -26.45 -51.93 -15.65
CA GLY A 174 -25.88 -52.81 -16.66
C GLY A 174 -24.85 -53.74 -16.02
N ARG A 175 -25.19 -55.04 -15.91
CA ARG A 175 -24.26 -56.09 -15.51
C ARG A 175 -23.19 -56.30 -16.58
N GLY A 176 -21.95 -56.51 -16.13
CA GLY A 176 -20.82 -57.06 -16.90
C GLY A 176 -19.85 -55.96 -17.34
N LEU A 177 -18.57 -55.97 -16.99
CA LEU A 177 -17.64 -57.10 -16.88
C LEU A 177 -16.62 -56.84 -15.78
N GLY A 178 -16.22 -57.91 -15.08
CA GLY A 178 -15.16 -57.88 -14.09
C GLY A 178 -13.82 -57.49 -14.70
N GLY A 179 -13.05 -56.73 -13.92
CA GLY A 179 -11.68 -56.34 -14.22
C GLY A 179 -11.06 -55.84 -12.93
N ASP A 180 -10.43 -56.78 -12.24
CA ASP A 180 -9.62 -56.62 -11.03
C ASP A 180 -8.55 -55.54 -11.22
N CYS A 181 -8.38 -54.62 -10.26
CA CYS A 181 -7.06 -54.06 -9.99
C CYS A 181 -7.01 -53.45 -8.58
N GLY A 182 -6.26 -54.14 -7.73
CA GLY A 182 -6.07 -53.81 -6.33
C GLY A 182 -5.31 -52.52 -6.05
N SER A 183 -5.46 -52.13 -4.78
CA SER A 183 -4.69 -51.20 -3.97
C SER A 183 -3.18 -51.06 -4.28
N ALA A 184 -2.71 -49.81 -4.37
CA ALA A 184 -1.41 -49.32 -3.86
C ALA A 184 -1.43 -47.77 -3.86
N LEU A 185 -1.63 -47.08 -2.73
CA LEU A 185 -0.60 -46.60 -1.78
C LEU A 185 0.51 -45.71 -2.38
N MET A 186 0.43 -44.42 -2.02
CA MET A 186 1.48 -43.40 -1.74
C MET A 186 2.85 -43.46 -2.44
N GLY A 187 3.26 -42.31 -2.99
CA GLY A 187 4.67 -41.96 -3.20
C GLY A 187 4.87 -40.64 -3.95
N PHE A 188 5.06 -39.56 -3.20
CA PHE A 188 5.62 -38.29 -3.70
C PHE A 188 7.11 -38.46 -4.04
N PHE A 189 7.55 -37.79 -5.11
CA PHE A 189 8.90 -37.27 -5.30
C PHE A 189 8.80 -35.77 -5.55
#